data_AF-A0A2N6L7S1-F1
#
_entry.id   AF-A0A2N6L7S1-F1
#
_cell.length_a   1.000
_cell.length_b   1.000
_cell.length_c   1.000
_cell.angle_alpha   90.00
_cell.angle_beta   90.00
_cell.angle_gamma   90.00
#
_symmetry.space_group_name_H-M   'P 1'
#
loop_
_entity.id
_entity.type
_entity.pdbx_description
1 polymer ?
#
loop_
_entity_poly.entity_id
_entity_poly.type
_entity_poly.pdbx_seq_one_letter_code
_entity_poly.pdbx_strand_id
1 'polypeptide(L)'
;MSLSQLLQKLHSSKLEYLLPLPLLLVAFGIGGESLTNLLLSRSYTTPDKLHADTHTAKVKFVTNVLVTEVEIEKEQEFTEVELQTANSVLKKLIFKVPATELNSLKTIIAQEMGVSGEVNTLQADRQIQMKSAVQVLGILAEIEKKRGFTKVEVNTANSILKKLEFEFPVTELNSVKAMITQELGLSREDARMFVSYRIKN
;
A
#
# COMPACT_ATOMS: atom_id res chain seq x y z
N MET A 1 -41.37 -16.76 47.05
CA MET A 1 -40.99 -15.56 47.83
C MET A 1 -41.11 -14.37 46.90
N SER A 2 -41.92 -13.38 47.29
CA SER A 2 -42.34 -12.27 46.43
C SER A 2 -41.19 -11.27 46.19
N LEU A 3 -41.04 -10.80 44.95
CA LEU A 3 -40.09 -9.74 44.56
C LEU A 3 -40.21 -8.48 45.45
N SER A 4 -41.39 -8.25 46.04
CA SER A 4 -41.62 -7.14 46.97
C SER A 4 -40.81 -7.23 48.27
N GLN A 5 -40.54 -8.43 48.78
CA GLN A 5 -39.78 -8.63 50.02
C GLN A 5 -38.27 -8.44 49.82
N LEU A 6 -37.77 -8.74 48.62
CA LEU A 6 -36.37 -8.51 48.24
C LEU A 6 -36.09 -7.00 48.09
N LEU A 7 -37.01 -6.26 47.46
CA LEU A 7 -36.95 -4.80 47.34
C LEU A 7 -36.95 -4.07 48.69
N GLN A 8 -37.77 -4.53 49.64
CA GLN A 8 -37.81 -3.96 50.99
C GLN A 8 -36.52 -4.19 51.79
N LYS A 9 -35.82 -5.31 51.56
CA LYS A 9 -34.56 -5.63 52.25
C LYS A 9 -33.39 -4.78 51.75
N LEU A 10 -33.39 -4.42 50.46
CA LEU A 10 -32.39 -3.52 49.87
C LEU A 10 -32.44 -2.11 50.46
N HIS A 11 -33.61 -1.62 50.85
CA HIS A 11 -33.82 -0.26 51.38
C HIS A 11 -33.19 -0.04 52.77
N SER A 12 -32.87 -1.12 53.51
CA SER A 12 -32.26 -1.04 54.85
C SER A 12 -30.73 -1.01 54.85
N SER A 13 -30.12 -1.27 53.70
CA SER A 13 -28.67 -1.30 53.53
C SER A 13 -28.28 -0.15 52.63
N LYS A 14 -27.13 0.48 52.87
CA LYS A 14 -26.58 1.64 52.14
C LYS A 14 -26.20 1.32 50.66
N LEU A 15 -26.96 0.43 50.02
CA LEU A 15 -26.76 -0.17 48.70
C LEU A 15 -27.13 0.78 47.56
N GLU A 16 -27.83 1.88 47.85
CA GLU A 16 -28.08 2.98 46.90
C GLU A 16 -26.79 3.54 46.31
N TYR A 17 -25.68 3.51 47.08
CA TYR A 17 -24.35 3.93 46.61
C TYR A 17 -23.59 2.83 45.84
N LEU A 18 -24.00 1.57 45.95
CA LEU A 18 -23.38 0.44 45.26
C LEU A 18 -24.07 0.15 43.90
N LEU A 19 -25.36 0.47 43.79
CA LEU A 19 -26.19 0.29 42.59
C LEU A 19 -25.74 1.04 41.31
N PRO A 20 -25.09 2.22 41.35
CA PRO A 20 -24.57 2.82 40.11
C PRO A 20 -23.45 2.00 39.49
N LEU A 21 -22.69 1.23 40.26
CA LEU A 21 -21.55 0.45 39.79
C LEU A 21 -21.91 -0.69 38.80
N PRO A 22 -22.87 -1.59 39.11
CA PRO A 22 -23.32 -2.60 38.15
C PRO A 22 -24.07 -1.98 36.96
N LEU A 23 -24.77 -0.87 37.16
CA LEU A 23 -25.44 -0.14 36.07
C LEU A 23 -24.44 0.43 35.06
N LEU A 24 -23.32 0.97 35.54
CA LEU A 24 -22.24 1.46 34.70
C LEU A 24 -21.53 0.31 33.96
N LEU A 25 -21.33 -0.83 34.62
CA LEU A 25 -20.81 -2.05 33.98
C LEU A 25 -21.71 -2.56 32.84
N VAL A 26 -23.02 -2.59 33.05
CA VAL A 26 -23.99 -3.01 32.01
C VAL A 26 -24.02 -1.99 30.87
N ALA A 27 -24.03 -0.69 31.17
CA ALA A 27 -23.99 0.36 30.16
C ALA A 27 -22.69 0.34 29.34
N PHE A 28 -21.55 0.07 30.00
CA PHE A 28 -20.26 -0.08 29.34
C PHE A 28 -20.19 -1.32 28.44
N GLY A 29 -20.74 -2.46 28.89
CA GLY A 29 -20.80 -3.68 28.08
C GLY A 29 -21.64 -3.50 26.81
N ILE A 30 -22.87 -3.00 26.96
CA ILE A 30 -23.80 -2.81 25.82
C ILE A 30 -23.32 -1.69 24.89
N GLY A 31 -22.83 -0.57 25.44
CA GLY A 31 -22.33 0.55 24.66
C GLY A 31 -21.00 0.25 23.95
N GLY A 32 -20.11 -0.48 24.62
CA GLY A 32 -18.79 -0.84 24.11
C GLY A 32 -18.87 -1.75 22.88
N GLU A 33 -19.70 -2.79 22.91
CA GLU A 33 -19.86 -3.71 21.76
C GLU A 33 -20.42 -2.99 20.53
N SER A 34 -21.45 -2.15 20.71
CA SER A 34 -22.07 -1.40 19.62
C SER A 34 -21.11 -0.39 18.98
N LEU A 35 -20.39 0.38 19.80
CA LEU A 35 -19.42 1.37 19.31
C LEU A 35 -18.21 0.71 18.65
N THR A 36 -17.74 -0.43 19.19
CA THR A 36 -16.64 -1.20 18.62
C THR A 36 -17.05 -1.84 17.29
N ASN A 37 -18.27 -2.37 17.18
CA ASN A 37 -18.79 -2.89 15.91
C ASN A 37 -18.94 -1.78 14.86
N LEU A 38 -19.33 -0.57 15.24
CA LEU A 38 -19.41 0.56 14.31
C LEU A 38 -18.00 1.02 13.85
N LEU A 39 -17.02 0.99 14.75
CA LEU A 39 -15.63 1.30 14.41
C LEU A 39 -14.97 0.22 13.56
N LEU A 40 -15.20 -1.07 13.84
CA LEU A 40 -14.62 -2.20 13.10
C LEU A 40 -15.33 -2.50 11.78
N SER A 41 -16.63 -2.22 11.68
CA SER A 41 -17.38 -2.36 10.41
C SER A 41 -17.01 -1.28 9.39
N ARG A 42 -16.45 -0.17 9.86
CA ARG A 42 -15.84 0.81 8.96
C ARG A 42 -14.63 0.13 8.31
N SER A 43 -14.77 -0.18 7.03
CA SER A 43 -13.67 -0.73 6.23
C SER A 43 -12.53 0.29 6.19
N TYR A 44 -11.57 0.14 7.09
CA TYR A 44 -10.33 0.88 7.02
C TYR A 44 -9.54 0.29 5.86
N THR A 45 -9.39 1.10 4.82
CA THR A 45 -8.36 0.86 3.81
C THR A 45 -7.05 1.19 4.51
N THR A 46 -6.39 0.18 5.09
CA THR A 46 -5.04 0.37 5.61
C THR A 46 -4.10 -0.02 4.46
N PRO A 47 -3.63 0.94 3.63
CA PRO A 47 -2.59 0.65 2.65
C PRO A 47 -1.28 0.28 3.32
N ASP A 48 -1.12 0.65 4.60
CA ASP A 48 0.12 0.56 5.34
C ASP A 48 -0.02 -0.47 6.46
N LYS A 49 0.32 -1.73 6.14
CA LYS A 49 0.46 -2.77 7.17
C LYS A 49 1.78 -2.52 7.90
N LEU A 50 1.70 -2.18 9.18
CA LEU A 50 2.83 -2.08 10.10
C LEU A 50 3.77 -3.29 9.94
N HIS A 51 5.05 -2.99 9.70
CA HIS A 51 6.15 -3.94 9.53
C HIS A 51 6.33 -4.82 10.77
N ALA A 52 5.78 -6.02 10.74
CA ALA A 52 6.16 -7.12 11.62
C ALA A 52 6.58 -8.28 10.71
N ASP A 53 7.87 -8.61 10.72
CA ASP A 53 8.52 -9.64 9.91
C ASP A 53 8.17 -9.60 8.41
N THR A 54 8.61 -8.51 7.77
CA THR A 54 8.41 -8.26 6.35
C THR A 54 9.13 -9.31 5.49
N HIS A 55 8.37 -10.27 4.97
CA HIS A 55 8.83 -11.07 3.84
C HIS A 55 8.97 -10.14 2.64
N THR A 56 10.11 -10.19 1.94
CA THR A 56 10.31 -9.43 0.69
C THR A 56 10.61 -10.39 -0.45
N ALA A 57 10.03 -10.12 -1.62
CA ALA A 57 10.43 -10.80 -2.85
C ALA A 57 11.44 -9.96 -3.61
N LYS A 58 12.53 -10.58 -4.09
CA LYS A 58 13.42 -9.92 -5.04
C LYS A 58 12.82 -10.01 -6.43
N VAL A 59 12.58 -8.85 -7.02
CA VAL A 59 11.90 -8.68 -8.30
C VAL A 59 12.88 -8.10 -9.28
N LYS A 60 13.00 -8.71 -10.46
CA LYS A 60 13.88 -8.23 -11.54
C LYS A 60 13.03 -7.95 -12.75
N PHE A 61 13.10 -6.71 -13.25
CA PHE A 61 12.38 -6.32 -14.45
C PHE A 61 13.29 -5.57 -15.40
N VAL A 62 13.02 -5.75 -16.68
CA VAL A 62 13.74 -5.10 -17.78
C VAL A 62 12.70 -4.46 -18.67
N THR A 63 12.65 -3.12 -18.71
CA THR A 63 11.65 -2.40 -19.50
C THR A 63 12.28 -1.21 -20.22
N ASN A 64 11.82 -0.94 -21.44
CA ASN A 64 12.17 0.29 -22.16
C ASN A 64 11.04 1.28 -21.92
N VAL A 65 11.34 2.41 -21.30
CA VAL A 65 10.37 3.45 -20.94
C VAL A 65 10.74 4.76 -21.62
N LEU A 66 9.74 5.44 -22.17
CA LEU A 66 9.87 6.82 -22.62
C LEU A 66 9.43 7.71 -21.47
N VAL A 67 10.35 8.45 -20.84
CA VAL A 67 10.00 9.40 -19.78
C VAL A 67 9.28 10.58 -20.43
N THR A 68 8.08 10.91 -19.98
CA THR A 68 7.29 12.02 -20.52
C THR A 68 7.35 13.24 -19.62
N GLU A 69 7.35 13.01 -18.31
CA GLU A 69 7.29 14.07 -17.33
C GLU A 69 8.13 13.68 -16.12
N VAL A 70 8.77 14.69 -15.54
CA VAL A 70 9.59 14.58 -14.34
C VAL A 70 9.17 15.67 -13.39
N GLU A 71 8.51 15.27 -12.31
CA GLU A 71 8.17 16.17 -11.22
C GLU A 71 9.13 15.95 -10.05
N ILE A 72 9.62 17.05 -9.47
CA ILE A 72 10.54 17.01 -8.33
C ILE A 72 9.96 17.89 -7.24
N GLU A 73 9.52 17.26 -6.17
CA GLU A 73 9.00 17.93 -4.98
C GLU A 73 10.02 17.83 -3.84
N LYS A 74 10.41 18.97 -3.28
CA LYS A 74 11.34 19.02 -2.16
C LYS A 74 10.57 19.08 -0.86
N GLU A 75 10.68 18.03 -0.07
CA GLU A 75 10.20 17.99 1.31
C GLU A 75 11.35 18.23 2.30
N GLN A 76 11.03 18.33 3.58
CA GLN A 76 12.01 18.66 4.63
C GLN A 76 13.09 17.57 4.80
N GLU A 77 12.73 16.30 4.69
CA GLU A 77 13.63 15.16 4.92
C GLU A 77 14.03 14.44 3.63
N PHE A 78 13.20 14.51 2.60
CA PHE A 78 13.43 13.85 1.31
C PHE A 78 13.02 14.74 0.14
N THR A 79 13.43 14.33 -1.06
CA THR A 79 12.98 14.87 -2.32
C THR A 79 12.27 13.75 -3.06
N GLU A 80 10.99 13.98 -3.35
CA GLU A 80 10.17 13.08 -4.14
C GLU A 80 10.42 13.38 -5.62
N VAL A 81 10.71 12.33 -6.37
CA VAL A 81 10.86 12.41 -7.82
C VAL A 81 9.84 11.47 -8.44
N GLU A 82 8.88 12.06 -9.15
CA GLU A 82 7.89 11.31 -9.92
C GLU A 82 8.32 11.31 -11.39
N LEU A 83 8.40 10.12 -11.98
CA LEU A 83 8.61 9.93 -13.41
C LEU A 83 7.35 9.34 -14.02
N GLN A 84 6.78 10.03 -15.01
CA GLN A 84 5.73 9.48 -15.85
C GLN A 84 6.34 8.87 -17.11
N THR A 85 5.80 7.73 -17.53
CA THR A 85 6.33 6.97 -18.67
C THR A 85 5.26 6.65 -19.70
N ALA A 86 5.58 6.85 -20.97
CA ALA A 86 4.74 6.50 -22.12
C ALA A 86 5.22 5.23 -22.83
N ASN A 87 4.32 4.68 -23.68
CA ASN A 87 4.56 3.53 -24.55
C ASN A 87 4.99 2.24 -23.83
N SER A 88 4.75 2.17 -22.51
CA SER A 88 4.96 1.00 -21.66
C SER A 88 3.72 0.75 -20.80
N VAL A 89 3.64 -0.46 -20.27
CA VAL A 89 2.71 -0.83 -19.20
C VAL A 89 3.09 -0.16 -17.88
N LEU A 90 4.37 0.17 -17.67
CA LEU A 90 4.79 1.03 -16.57
C LEU A 90 4.37 2.47 -16.89
N LYS A 91 3.62 3.11 -15.98
CA LYS A 91 3.08 4.46 -16.15
C LYS A 91 3.72 5.48 -15.22
N LYS A 92 4.04 5.09 -14.00
CA LYS A 92 4.57 5.99 -12.98
C LYS A 92 5.63 5.30 -12.12
N LEU A 93 6.70 6.04 -11.79
CA LEU A 93 7.72 5.65 -10.81
C LEU A 93 7.87 6.77 -9.79
N ILE A 94 7.93 6.41 -8.50
CA ILE A 94 8.09 7.38 -7.42
C ILE A 94 9.32 7.04 -6.60
N PHE A 95 10.28 7.95 -6.58
CA PHE A 95 11.51 7.86 -5.81
C PHE A 95 11.47 8.83 -4.63
N LYS A 96 11.91 8.39 -3.45
CA LYS A 96 12.13 9.25 -2.28
C LYS A 96 13.62 9.25 -1.96
N VAL A 97 14.29 10.33 -2.32
CA VAL A 97 15.74 10.51 -2.14
C VAL A 97 15.99 11.39 -0.92
N PRO A 98 16.88 11.04 0.03
CA PRO A 98 17.18 11.90 1.17
C PRO A 98 17.63 13.31 0.74
N ALA A 99 17.15 14.35 1.43
CA ALA A 99 17.47 15.74 1.09
C ALA A 99 18.97 16.07 1.19
N THR A 100 19.72 15.28 1.98
CA THR A 100 21.18 15.36 2.10
C THR A 100 21.92 14.98 0.80
N GLU A 101 21.29 14.21 -0.08
CA GLU A 101 21.90 13.61 -1.27
C GLU A 101 21.43 14.26 -2.58
N LEU A 102 20.80 15.44 -2.50
CA LEU A 102 20.27 16.21 -3.63
C LEU A 102 21.27 16.44 -4.77
N ASN A 103 22.55 16.67 -4.42
CA ASN A 103 23.61 16.93 -5.41
C ASN A 103 23.90 15.70 -6.29
N SER A 104 23.57 14.51 -5.80
CA SER A 104 23.77 13.22 -6.48
C SER A 104 22.46 12.62 -6.98
N LEU A 105 21.33 13.32 -6.86
CA LEU A 105 19.98 12.80 -7.14
C LEU A 105 19.87 12.10 -8.51
N LYS A 106 20.39 12.72 -9.57
CA LYS A 106 20.38 12.11 -10.91
C LYS A 106 21.17 10.79 -10.97
N THR A 107 22.30 10.74 -10.28
CA THR A 107 23.18 9.55 -10.26
C THR A 107 22.60 8.42 -9.45
N ILE A 108 21.97 8.74 -8.31
CA ILE A 108 21.32 7.76 -7.43
C ILE A 108 20.13 7.13 -8.16
N ILE A 109 19.29 7.95 -8.82
CA ILE A 109 18.15 7.44 -9.59
C ILE A 109 18.63 6.61 -10.80
N ALA A 110 19.68 7.03 -11.51
CA ALA A 110 20.26 6.24 -12.59
C ALA A 110 20.74 4.86 -12.11
N GLN A 111 21.41 4.82 -10.95
CA GLN A 111 21.88 3.58 -10.34
C GLN A 111 20.73 2.67 -9.91
N GLU A 112 19.68 3.22 -9.30
CA GLU A 112 18.49 2.46 -8.91
C GLU A 112 17.74 1.89 -10.12
N MET A 113 17.72 2.65 -11.23
CA MET A 113 17.17 2.20 -12.51
C MET A 113 18.08 1.19 -13.25
N GLY A 114 19.27 0.89 -12.71
CA GLY A 114 20.25 -0.01 -13.34
C GLY A 114 20.80 0.52 -14.66
N VAL A 115 20.81 1.85 -14.86
CA VAL A 115 21.29 2.52 -16.07
C VAL A 115 22.76 2.87 -15.89
N SER A 116 23.64 2.20 -16.64
CA SER A 116 25.08 2.48 -16.66
C SER A 116 25.42 3.36 -17.87
N GLY A 117 25.48 4.69 -17.70
CA GLY A 117 25.83 5.65 -18.77
C GLY A 117 25.61 7.12 -18.39
N GLU A 118 25.98 8.05 -19.28
CA GLU A 118 25.87 9.50 -19.05
C GLU A 118 24.45 9.92 -18.61
N VAL A 119 24.43 10.67 -17.50
CA VAL A 119 23.31 10.83 -16.58
C VAL A 119 22.42 12.01 -16.99
N ASN A 120 21.56 11.79 -17.98
CA ASN A 120 20.41 12.64 -18.31
C ASN A 120 19.08 11.84 -18.21
N THR A 121 18.97 11.00 -17.19
CA THR A 121 17.83 10.09 -16.97
C THR A 121 16.55 10.78 -16.47
N LEU A 122 16.64 12.07 -16.12
CA LEU A 122 15.53 12.91 -15.65
C LEU A 122 15.08 13.92 -16.72
N GLN A 123 15.23 13.59 -18.00
CA GLN A 123 14.75 14.43 -19.10
C GLN A 123 13.49 13.79 -19.71
N ALA A 124 12.47 14.62 -19.91
CA ALA A 124 11.33 14.29 -20.74
C ALA A 124 11.77 13.94 -22.17
N ASP A 125 10.97 13.14 -22.85
CA ASP A 125 11.14 12.64 -24.22
C ASP A 125 12.37 11.76 -24.46
N ARG A 126 12.90 11.14 -23.39
CA ARG A 126 14.04 10.22 -23.48
C ARG A 126 13.63 8.76 -23.28
N GLN A 127 14.06 7.89 -24.18
CA GLN A 127 13.92 6.44 -24.02
C GLN A 127 15.05 5.88 -23.16
N ILE A 128 14.69 5.15 -22.11
CA ILE A 128 15.61 4.57 -21.14
C ILE A 128 15.32 3.07 -21.04
N GLN A 129 16.36 2.25 -21.12
CA GLN A 129 16.28 0.83 -20.78
C GLN A 129 16.57 0.65 -19.28
N MET A 130 15.52 0.40 -18.50
CA MET A 130 15.61 0.15 -17.07
C MET A 130 15.87 -1.33 -16.80
N LYS A 131 16.82 -1.63 -15.91
CA LYS A 131 17.19 -2.99 -15.48
C LYS A 131 17.35 -3.00 -13.96
N SER A 132 16.25 -3.03 -13.24
CA SER A 132 16.27 -2.90 -11.79
C SER A 132 15.98 -4.22 -11.10
N ALA A 133 16.62 -4.39 -9.94
CA ALA A 133 16.35 -5.46 -9.00
C ALA A 133 15.91 -4.84 -7.67
N VAL A 134 14.62 -4.92 -7.35
CA VAL A 134 14.06 -4.30 -6.15
C VAL A 134 13.47 -5.34 -5.21
N GLN A 135 13.48 -5.03 -3.91
CA GLN A 135 12.78 -5.83 -2.92
C GLN A 135 11.35 -5.31 -2.81
N VAL A 136 10.38 -6.16 -3.09
CA VAL A 136 8.97 -5.79 -3.07
C VAL A 136 8.36 -6.15 -1.72
N LEU A 137 7.66 -5.19 -1.12
CA LEU A 137 6.89 -5.32 0.11
C LEU A 137 5.50 -5.93 -0.17
N GLY A 138 4.88 -5.49 -1.27
CA GLY A 138 3.57 -5.94 -1.66
C GLY A 138 3.15 -5.39 -3.01
N ILE A 139 2.21 -6.08 -3.64
CA ILE A 139 1.68 -5.75 -4.96
C ILE A 139 0.16 -5.70 -4.85
N LEU A 140 -0.44 -4.57 -5.22
CA LEU A 140 -1.89 -4.42 -5.28
C LEU A 140 -2.33 -4.34 -6.74
N ALA A 141 -3.11 -5.32 -7.18
CA ALA A 141 -3.69 -5.38 -8.52
C ALA A 141 -5.19 -5.04 -8.47
N GLU A 142 -5.53 -3.84 -8.93
CA GLU A 142 -6.88 -3.33 -9.05
C GLU A 142 -7.45 -3.54 -10.45
N ILE A 143 -8.33 -4.54 -10.58
CA ILE A 143 -8.95 -4.91 -11.84
C ILE A 143 -10.16 -4.01 -12.07
N GLU A 144 -10.06 -3.06 -13.01
CA GLU A 144 -11.14 -2.14 -13.37
C GLU A 144 -11.93 -2.67 -14.56
N LYS A 145 -12.89 -3.58 -14.30
CA LYS A 145 -13.63 -4.29 -15.36
C LYS A 145 -14.35 -3.36 -16.34
N LYS A 146 -14.99 -2.30 -15.84
CA LYS A 146 -15.67 -1.28 -16.68
C LYS A 146 -14.71 -0.49 -17.57
N ARG A 147 -13.49 -0.27 -17.11
CA ARG A 147 -12.49 0.52 -17.84
C ARG A 147 -11.62 -0.31 -18.76
N GLY A 148 -11.67 -1.64 -18.63
CA GLY A 148 -10.96 -2.56 -19.52
C GLY A 148 -9.48 -2.74 -19.20
N PHE A 149 -9.00 -2.26 -18.06
CA PHE A 149 -7.61 -2.39 -17.64
C PHE A 149 -7.48 -2.79 -16.16
N THR A 150 -6.27 -3.18 -15.77
CA THR A 150 -5.89 -3.44 -14.38
C THR A 150 -4.76 -2.51 -13.98
N LYS A 151 -4.96 -1.73 -12.91
CA LYS A 151 -3.92 -0.91 -12.29
C LYS A 151 -3.17 -1.75 -11.27
N VAL A 152 -1.84 -1.83 -11.39
CA VAL A 152 -0.99 -2.60 -10.49
C VAL A 152 0.01 -1.68 -9.81
N GLU A 153 -0.11 -1.57 -8.49
CA GLU A 153 0.80 -0.81 -7.64
C GLU A 153 1.78 -1.75 -6.96
N VAL A 154 3.07 -1.52 -7.15
CA VAL A 154 4.16 -2.27 -6.53
C VAL A 154 4.82 -1.37 -5.50
N ASN A 155 4.75 -1.77 -4.23
CA ASN A 155 5.41 -1.08 -3.14
C ASN A 155 6.72 -1.80 -2.80
N THR A 156 7.81 -1.05 -2.74
CA THR A 156 9.16 -1.59 -2.55
C THR A 156 9.69 -1.31 -1.15
N ALA A 157 10.41 -2.29 -0.60
CA ALA A 157 11.07 -2.22 0.70
C ALA A 157 12.54 -1.79 0.53
N ASN A 158 13.03 -0.99 1.48
CA ASN A 158 14.46 -0.70 1.65
C ASN A 158 15.18 -0.17 0.39
N SER A 159 14.46 0.53 -0.49
CA SER A 159 15.00 1.17 -1.71
C SER A 159 14.56 2.64 -1.76
N ILE A 160 15.29 3.48 -2.52
CA ILE A 160 14.88 4.84 -2.84
C ILE A 160 13.72 4.88 -3.84
N LEU A 161 13.61 3.90 -4.74
CA LEU A 161 12.39 3.65 -5.50
C LEU A 161 11.38 3.11 -4.50
N LYS A 162 10.27 3.80 -4.27
CA LYS A 162 9.25 3.44 -3.28
C LYS A 162 8.00 2.83 -3.89
N LYS A 163 7.64 3.27 -5.08
CA LYS A 163 6.42 2.84 -5.76
C LYS A 163 6.61 2.77 -7.26
N LEU A 164 6.02 1.73 -7.86
CA LEU A 164 5.83 1.60 -9.30
C LEU A 164 4.35 1.39 -9.60
N GLU A 165 3.84 2.08 -10.60
CA GLU A 165 2.46 1.93 -11.07
C GLU A 165 2.43 1.44 -12.51
N PHE A 166 1.82 0.27 -12.70
CA PHE A 166 1.61 -0.34 -14.00
C PHE A 166 0.13 -0.30 -14.38
N GLU A 167 -0.14 -0.19 -15.67
CA GLU A 167 -1.46 -0.32 -16.26
C GLU A 167 -1.42 -1.43 -17.30
N PHE A 168 -2.18 -2.49 -17.02
CA PHE A 168 -2.25 -3.69 -17.81
C PHE A 168 -3.54 -3.73 -18.63
N PRO A 169 -3.49 -3.99 -19.95
CA PRO A 169 -4.65 -3.98 -20.83
C PRO A 169 -5.47 -5.28 -20.75
N VAL A 170 -5.58 -5.88 -19.56
CA VAL A 170 -6.40 -7.07 -19.33
C VAL A 170 -7.13 -6.93 -18.00
N THR A 171 -8.25 -7.64 -17.88
CA THR A 171 -9.11 -7.62 -16.69
C THR A 171 -9.40 -9.03 -16.13
N GLU A 172 -9.00 -10.07 -16.86
CA GLU A 172 -9.18 -11.46 -16.43
C GLU A 172 -8.11 -11.84 -15.40
N LEU A 173 -8.50 -12.33 -14.23
CA LEU A 173 -7.61 -12.58 -13.09
C LEU A 173 -6.40 -13.45 -13.46
N ASN A 174 -6.62 -14.50 -14.25
CA ASN A 174 -5.55 -15.40 -14.68
C ASN A 174 -4.55 -14.69 -15.62
N SER A 175 -5.06 -13.87 -16.55
CA SER A 175 -4.25 -13.07 -17.46
C SER A 175 -3.48 -11.99 -16.72
N VAL A 176 -4.11 -11.32 -15.75
CA VAL A 176 -3.45 -10.35 -14.86
C VAL A 176 -2.30 -11.01 -14.11
N LYS A 177 -2.55 -12.17 -13.48
CA LYS A 177 -1.51 -12.92 -12.76
C LYS A 177 -0.35 -13.29 -13.66
N ALA A 178 -0.62 -13.77 -14.88
CA ALA A 178 0.42 -14.11 -15.84
C ALA A 178 1.27 -12.89 -16.22
N MET A 179 0.65 -11.76 -16.54
CA MET A 179 1.38 -10.54 -16.88
C MET A 179 2.17 -9.97 -15.71
N ILE A 180 1.62 -9.94 -14.48
CA ILE A 180 2.37 -9.52 -13.30
C ILE A 180 3.62 -10.40 -13.11
N THR A 181 3.45 -11.72 -13.24
CA THR A 181 4.56 -12.67 -13.07
C THR A 181 5.64 -12.45 -14.14
N GLN A 182 5.23 -12.23 -15.38
CA GLN A 182 6.14 -12.01 -16.52
C GLN A 182 6.86 -10.66 -16.45
N GLU A 183 6.13 -9.57 -16.27
CA GLU A 183 6.67 -8.20 -16.30
C GLU A 183 7.57 -7.91 -15.11
N LEU A 184 7.22 -8.46 -13.94
CA LEU A 184 8.02 -8.29 -12.72
C LEU A 184 9.07 -9.41 -12.56
N GLY A 185 9.06 -10.45 -13.40
CA GLY A 185 9.97 -11.59 -13.25
C GLY A 185 9.79 -12.32 -11.91
N LEU A 186 8.57 -12.32 -11.36
CA LEU A 186 8.24 -12.99 -10.11
C LEU A 186 8.11 -14.50 -10.32
N SER A 187 8.36 -15.29 -9.28
CA SER A 187 7.93 -16.69 -9.28
C SER A 187 6.40 -16.77 -9.10
N ARG A 188 5.81 -17.91 -9.45
CA ARG A 188 4.36 -18.13 -9.27
C ARG A 188 4.00 -18.15 -7.79
N GLU A 189 4.92 -18.62 -6.95
CA GLU A 189 4.82 -18.72 -5.51
C GLU A 189 4.84 -17.32 -4.88
N ASP A 190 5.81 -16.49 -5.27
CA ASP A 190 5.89 -15.10 -4.81
C ASP A 190 4.67 -14.30 -5.27
N ALA A 191 4.23 -14.48 -6.53
CA ALA A 191 3.03 -13.82 -7.02
C ALA A 191 1.77 -14.20 -6.22
N ARG A 192 1.71 -15.39 -5.60
CA ARG A 192 0.60 -15.78 -4.71
C ARG A 192 0.71 -15.15 -3.32
N MET A 193 1.92 -14.90 -2.85
CA MET A 193 2.18 -14.37 -1.51
C MET A 193 2.09 -12.85 -1.46
N PHE A 194 2.59 -12.17 -2.49
CA PHE A 194 2.75 -10.72 -2.50
C PHE A 194 1.65 -9.96 -3.26
N VAL A 195 0.91 -10.62 -4.16
CA VAL A 195 -0.13 -9.97 -4.96
C VAL A 195 -1.50 -10.08 -4.31
N SER A 196 -2.06 -8.93 -3.97
CA SER A 196 -3.45 -8.77 -3.54
C SER A 196 -4.30 -8.28 -4.70
N TYR A 197 -5.43 -8.93 -4.96
CA TYR A 197 -6.33 -8.58 -6.06
C TYR A 197 -7.58 -7.88 -5.53
N ARG A 198 -7.96 -6.77 -6.16
CA ARG A 198 -9.20 -6.06 -5.90
C ARG A 198 -9.96 -5.87 -7.21
N ILE A 199 -11.19 -6.39 -7.28
CA ILE A 199 -12.05 -6.20 -8.46
C ILE A 199 -12.92 -4.98 -8.23
N LYS A 200 -12.81 -3.99 -9.13
CA LYS A 200 -13.70 -2.84 -9.22
C LYS A 200 -14.63 -3.04 -10.41
N ASN A 201 -15.92 -3.13 -10.10
CA ASN A 201 -16.98 -3.31 -11.10
C ASN A 201 -17.43 -1.99 -11.69
#